data_AF-A0A927AVI3-F1
#
_entry.id   AF-A0A927AVI3-F1
#
_cell.length_a   1.000
_cell.length_b   1.000
_cell.length_c   1.000
_cell.angle_alpha   90.00
_cell.angle_beta   90.00
_cell.angle_gamma   90.00
#
_symmetry.space_group_name_H-M   'P 1'
#
loop_
_entity.id
_entity.type
_entity.pdbx_description
1 polymer ?
#
loop_
_entity_poly.entity_id
_entity_poly.type
_entity_poly.pdbx_seq_one_letter_code
_entity_poly.pdbx_strand_id
1 'polypeptide(L)'
;MDELFTRLGQQWDETGFFGLLRDQNLRFDLGEQALEILKEIDFSELDQIPKQYISLLWFIPISMEWQGQRLADRTEKSILHQYIKLQSEILNELERILDVP
;
A
#
# COMPACT_ATOMS: atom_id res chain seq x y z
N MET A 1 1.96 3.36 -17.52
CA MET A 1 1.74 2.29 -16.51
C MET A 1 3.03 1.81 -15.89
N ASP A 2 4.07 1.46 -16.66
CA ASP A 2 5.35 1.00 -16.11
C ASP A 2 5.98 2.00 -15.11
N GLU A 3 5.85 3.30 -15.36
CA GLU A 3 6.31 4.35 -14.45
C GLU A 3 5.57 4.34 -13.10
N LEU A 4 4.25 4.11 -13.10
CA LEU A 4 3.45 3.98 -11.88
C LEU A 4 3.90 2.77 -11.06
N PHE A 5 4.12 1.63 -11.71
CA PHE A 5 4.60 0.43 -11.03
C PHE A 5 6.07 0.52 -10.60
N THR A 6 6.87 1.33 -11.29
CA THR A 6 8.22 1.69 -10.83
C THR A 6 8.15 2.52 -9.54
N ARG A 7 7.29 3.55 -9.49
CA ARG A 7 7.04 4.37 -8.30
C ARG A 7 6.46 3.54 -7.15
N LEU A 8 5.53 2.63 -7.44
CA LEU A 8 4.98 1.71 -6.45
C LEU A 8 6.05 0.73 -5.94
N GLY A 9 6.92 0.24 -6.82
CA GLY A 9 8.08 -0.57 -6.47
C GLY A 9 9.00 0.14 -5.48
N GLN A 10 9.24 1.44 -5.67
CA GLN A 10 10.03 2.25 -4.73
C GLN A 10 9.38 2.35 -3.34
N GLN A 11 8.05 2.25 -3.22
CA GLN A 11 7.39 2.19 -1.91
C GLN A 11 7.70 0.90 -1.15
N TRP A 12 8.12 -0.15 -1.85
CA TRP A 12 8.58 -1.42 -1.28
C TRP A 12 10.09 -1.45 -0.95
N ASP A 13 10.87 -0.46 -1.39
CA ASP A 13 12.28 -0.35 -1.02
C ASP A 13 12.44 0.14 0.43
N GLU A 14 13.65 0.05 0.98
CA GLU A 14 13.95 0.37 2.40
C GLU A 14 13.51 1.79 2.82
N THR A 15 13.53 2.74 1.89
CA THR A 15 13.14 4.14 2.15
C THR A 15 11.67 4.43 1.83
N GLY A 16 10.97 3.48 1.22
CA GLY A 16 9.56 3.59 0.85
C GLY A 16 8.63 3.31 2.03
N PHE A 17 7.33 3.62 1.88
CA PHE A 17 6.36 3.43 2.95
C PHE A 17 6.32 1.98 3.47
N PHE A 18 6.17 0.99 2.58
CA PHE A 18 6.08 -0.41 2.95
C PHE A 18 7.42 -0.97 3.45
N GLY A 19 8.55 -0.40 3.04
CA GLY A 19 9.86 -0.71 3.61
C GLY A 19 9.95 -0.27 5.06
N LEU A 20 9.74 1.03 5.30
CA LEU A 20 9.81 1.63 6.64
C LEU A 20 8.78 1.04 7.60
N LEU A 21 7.59 0.67 7.10
CA LEU A 21 6.55 0.02 7.89
C LEU A 21 7.01 -1.32 8.48
N ARG A 22 7.86 -2.10 7.78
CA ARG A 22 8.40 -3.38 8.30
C ARG A 22 9.23 -3.18 9.58
N ASP A 23 9.90 -2.04 9.67
CA ASP A 23 10.71 -1.61 10.80
C ASP A 23 9.91 -0.79 11.82
N GLN A 24 8.57 -0.75 11.69
CA GLN A 24 7.66 0.02 12.54
C GLN A 24 7.89 1.53 12.48
N ASN A 25 8.55 2.03 11.43
CA ASN A 25 8.77 3.44 11.20
C ASN A 25 7.64 4.03 10.35
N LEU A 26 6.61 4.56 11.02
CA LEU A 26 5.44 5.14 10.35
C LEU A 26 5.75 6.50 9.74
N ARG A 27 5.67 6.56 8.41
CA ARG A 27 5.79 7.78 7.61
C ARG A 27 4.55 7.99 6.76
N PHE A 28 3.55 8.65 7.36
CA PHE A 28 2.25 8.88 6.72
C PHE A 28 2.37 9.68 5.42
N ASP A 29 3.33 10.59 5.32
CA ASP A 29 3.62 11.33 4.09
C ASP A 29 3.98 10.42 2.91
N LEU A 30 4.67 9.30 3.17
CA LEU A 30 4.97 8.29 2.16
C LEU A 30 3.78 7.35 1.94
N GLY A 31 2.99 7.09 2.98
CA GLY A 31 1.74 6.33 2.89
C GLY A 31 0.71 7.01 1.97
N GLU A 32 0.53 8.31 2.10
CA GLU A 32 -0.30 9.12 1.20
C GLU A 32 0.25 9.10 -0.23
N GLN A 33 1.57 9.15 -0.42
CA GLN A 33 2.17 9.00 -1.75
C GLN A 33 1.89 7.63 -2.37
N ALA A 34 1.97 6.56 -1.57
CA ALA A 34 1.61 5.22 -2.03
C ALA A 34 0.12 5.15 -2.42
N LEU A 35 -0.76 5.74 -1.62
CA LEU A 35 -2.19 5.83 -1.90
C LEU A 35 -2.48 6.60 -3.20
N GLU A 36 -1.84 7.75 -3.42
CA GLU A 36 -2.00 8.51 -4.67
C GLU A 36 -1.54 7.71 -5.89
N ILE A 37 -0.43 6.95 -5.79
CA ILE A 37 0.00 6.04 -6.87
C ILE A 37 -1.09 4.99 -7.16
N LEU A 38 -1.71 4.41 -6.13
CA LEU A 38 -2.77 3.41 -6.31
C LEU A 38 -4.00 4.01 -6.99
N LYS A 39 -4.42 5.23 -6.64
CA LYS A 39 -5.53 5.95 -7.29
C LYS A 39 -5.31 6.16 -8.79
N GLU A 40 -4.06 6.33 -9.21
CA GLU A 40 -3.69 6.49 -10.62
C GLU A 40 -3.71 5.16 -11.42
N ILE A 41 -3.74 4.01 -10.76
CA ILE A 41 -3.75 2.70 -11.43
C ILE A 41 -5.17 2.41 -11.96
N ASP A 42 -5.24 2.21 -13.27
CA ASP A 42 -6.42 1.72 -13.98
C ASP A 42 -6.01 0.70 -15.04
N PHE A 43 -6.58 -0.51 -14.98
CA PHE A 43 -6.31 -1.59 -15.93
C PHE A 43 -7.33 -1.67 -17.07
N SER A 44 -8.29 -0.75 -17.15
CA SER A 44 -9.38 -0.76 -18.15
C SER A 44 -8.90 -0.83 -19.61
N GLU A 45 -7.73 -0.26 -19.91
CA GLU A 45 -7.14 -0.24 -21.25
C GLU A 45 -6.18 -1.41 -21.54
N LEU A 46 -5.98 -2.33 -20.58
CA LEU A 46 -5.10 -3.49 -20.75
C LEU A 46 -5.88 -4.76 -21.07
N ASP A 47 -5.52 -5.42 -22.17
CA ASP A 47 -6.04 -6.75 -22.51
C ASP A 47 -5.57 -7.83 -21.51
N GLN A 48 -4.38 -7.66 -20.93
CA GLN A 48 -3.79 -8.56 -19.94
C GLN A 48 -2.98 -7.76 -18.93
N ILE A 49 -3.14 -8.07 -17.64
CA ILE A 49 -2.35 -7.45 -16.58
C ILE A 49 -1.02 -8.20 -16.44
N PRO A 50 0.14 -7.51 -16.58
CA PRO A 50 1.44 -8.10 -16.31
C PRO A 50 1.52 -8.71 -14.91
N LYS A 51 2.03 -9.94 -14.80
CA LYS A 51 2.20 -10.65 -13.53
C LYS A 51 2.96 -9.83 -12.47
N GLN A 52 3.96 -9.07 -12.90
CA GLN A 52 4.76 -8.21 -12.02
C GLN A 52 3.93 -7.12 -11.31
N TYR A 53 2.87 -6.63 -11.94
CA TYR A 53 1.97 -5.63 -11.36
C TYR A 53 1.13 -6.25 -10.26
N ILE A 54 0.54 -7.41 -10.54
CA ILE A 54 -0.25 -8.17 -9.56
C ILE A 54 0.62 -8.52 -8.34
N SER A 55 1.86 -8.94 -8.54
CA SER A 55 2.74 -9.29 -7.40
C SER A 55 3.03 -8.11 -6.47
N LEU A 56 3.07 -6.87 -6.99
CA LEU A 56 3.30 -5.67 -6.17
C LEU A 56 2.04 -5.24 -5.40
N LEU A 57 0.85 -5.49 -5.96
CA LEU A 57 -0.42 -5.12 -5.35
C LEU A 57 -0.89 -6.15 -4.32
N TRP A 58 -0.81 -7.44 -4.67
CA TRP A 58 -1.37 -8.54 -3.90
C TRP A 58 -0.82 -8.63 -2.47
N PHE A 59 0.44 -8.24 -2.26
CA PHE A 59 1.08 -8.37 -0.96
C PHE A 59 0.80 -7.19 -0.01
N ILE A 60 0.26 -6.08 -0.52
CA ILE A 60 0.01 -4.87 0.27
C ILE A 60 -0.92 -5.15 1.47
N PRO A 61 -2.11 -5.76 1.30
CA PRO A 61 -3.05 -5.93 2.42
C PRO A 61 -2.47 -6.79 3.54
N ILE A 62 -1.86 -7.93 3.18
CA ILE A 62 -1.24 -8.86 4.12
C ILE A 62 -0.11 -8.18 4.88
N SER A 63 0.74 -7.43 4.17
CA SER A 63 1.83 -6.68 4.78
C SER A 63 1.28 -5.67 5.80
N MET A 64 0.32 -4.85 5.40
CA MET A 64 -0.25 -3.83 6.29
C MET A 64 -1.00 -4.44 7.48
N GLU A 65 -1.70 -5.56 7.33
CA GLU A 65 -2.36 -6.22 8.44
C GLU A 65 -1.35 -6.69 9.49
N TRP A 66 -0.31 -7.40 9.07
CA TRP A 66 0.71 -7.91 9.99
C TRP A 66 1.48 -6.79 10.68
N GLN A 67 1.81 -5.71 9.97
CA GLN A 67 2.49 -4.58 10.59
C GLN A 67 1.55 -3.80 11.52
N GLY A 68 0.27 -3.68 11.19
CA GLY A 68 -0.76 -3.08 12.03
C GLY A 68 -0.91 -3.78 13.38
N GLN A 69 -0.95 -5.12 13.37
CA GLN A 69 -0.99 -5.92 14.60
C GLN A 69 0.23 -5.65 15.49
N ARG A 70 1.43 -5.57 14.89
CA ARG A 70 2.67 -5.26 15.63
C ARG A 70 2.73 -3.82 16.16
N LEU A 71 2.06 -2.88 15.50
CA LEU A 71 1.98 -1.47 15.90
C LEU A 71 1.03 -1.25 17.08
N ALA A 72 -0.05 -2.03 17.16
CA ALA A 72 -1.08 -1.89 18.19
C ALA A 72 -0.52 -1.98 19.62
N ASP A 73 0.55 -2.76 19.82
CA ASP A 73 1.18 -2.96 21.13
C ASP A 73 2.19 -1.88 21.51
N ARG A 74 2.60 -1.03 20.56
CA ARG A 74 3.81 -0.18 20.69
C ARG A 74 3.57 1.29 20.40
N THR A 75 2.36 1.65 19.96
CA THR A 75 2.06 2.96 19.41
C THR A 75 0.86 3.58 20.11
N GLU A 76 0.83 4.90 20.17
CA GLU A 76 -0.31 5.64 20.66
C GLU A 76 -1.58 5.36 19.85
N LYS A 77 -2.73 5.35 20.53
CA LYS A 77 -4.04 5.08 19.91
C LYS A 77 -4.37 6.04 18.76
N SER A 78 -3.95 7.31 18.86
CA SER A 78 -4.15 8.34 17.83
C SER A 78 -3.44 7.98 16.53
N ILE A 79 -2.20 7.52 16.62
CA ILE A 79 -1.38 7.10 15.49
C ILE A 79 -1.91 5.79 14.92
N LEU A 80 -2.29 4.83 15.78
CA LEU A 80 -2.92 3.58 15.34
C LEU A 80 -4.22 3.85 14.56
N HIS A 81 -5.03 4.82 14.99
CA HIS A 81 -6.24 5.19 14.28
C HIS A 81 -5.95 5.78 12.89
N GLN A 82 -4.94 6.64 12.78
CA GLN A 82 -4.48 7.18 11.48
C GLN A 82 -3.97 6.07 10.56
N TYR A 83 -3.23 5.10 11.11
CA TYR A 83 -2.77 3.94 10.37
C TYR A 83 -3.93 3.08 9.85
N ILE A 84 -4.90 2.76 10.71
CA ILE A 84 -6.09 1.98 10.30
C ILE A 84 -6.86 2.70 9.21
N LYS A 85 -7.02 4.03 9.32
CA LYS A 85 -7.67 4.83 8.28
C LYS A 85 -6.94 4.70 6.94
N LEU A 86 -5.63 4.93 6.92
CA LEU A 86 -4.81 4.82 5.71
C LEU A 86 -4.85 3.40 5.14
N GLN A 87 -4.80 2.37 5.99
CA GLN A 87 -4.93 0.97 5.60
C GLN A 87 -6.26 0.71 4.88
N SER A 88 -7.37 1.21 5.42
CA SER A 88 -8.68 1.08 4.78
C SER A 88 -8.74 1.81 3.44
N GLU A 89 -8.17 3.00 3.33
CA GLU A 89 -8.12 3.75 2.06
C GLU A 89 -7.30 3.01 1.00
N ILE A 90 -6.14 2.47 1.37
CA ILE A 90 -5.31 1.62 0.50
C ILE A 90 -6.06 0.35 0.09
N LEU A 91 -6.76 -0.31 1.02
CA LEU A 91 -7.51 -1.52 0.73
C LEU A 91 -8.64 -1.25 -0.28
N ASN A 92 -9.40 -0.16 -0.10
CA ASN A 92 -10.47 0.22 -1.03
C ASN A 92 -9.92 0.45 -2.46
N GLU A 93 -8.74 1.08 -2.59
CA GLU A 93 -8.12 1.26 -3.90
C GLU A 93 -7.67 -0.08 -4.50
N LEU A 94 -7.19 -1.02 -3.69
CA LEU A 94 -6.82 -2.35 -4.16
C LEU A 94 -8.03 -3.17 -4.62
N GLU A 95 -9.13 -3.11 -3.87
CA GLU A 95 -10.42 -3.68 -4.25
C GLU A 95 -10.88 -3.12 -5.60
N ARG A 96 -10.82 -1.79 -5.78
CA ARG A 96 -11.12 -1.12 -7.06
C ARG A 96 -10.23 -1.61 -8.20
N ILE A 97 -8.91 -1.68 -7.98
CA ILE A 97 -7.93 -2.05 -9.01
C ILE A 97 -8.08 -3.52 -9.43
N LEU A 98 -8.34 -4.41 -8.48
CA LEU A 98 -8.38 -5.85 -8.68
C LEU A 98 -9.79 -6.39 -8.99
N ASP A 99 -10.82 -5.53 -8.93
CA ASP A 99 -12.23 -5.89 -9.08
C ASP A 99 -12.66 -7.02 -8.11
N VAL A 100 -12.21 -6.89 -6.86
CA VAL A 100 -12.51 -7.84 -5.76
C VAL A 100 -13.16 -7.11 -4.59
N PRO A 101 -14.11 -7.73 -3.89
CA PRO A 101 -14.74 -7.17 -2.71
C PRO A 101 -13.94 -7.38 -1.42
#